data_AF-A0A6G8Q3Q5-F1
#
_entry.id   AF-A0A6G8Q3Q5-F1
#
_cell.length_a   1.000
_cell.length_b   1.000
_cell.length_c   1.000
_cell.angle_alpha   90.00
_cell.angle_beta   90.00
_cell.angle_gamma   90.00
#
_symmetry.space_group_name_H-M   'P 1'
#
loop_
_entity.id
_entity.type
_entity.pdbx_description
1 polymer ?
#
loop_
_entity_poly.entity_id
_entity_poly.type
_entity_poly.pdbx_seq_one_letter_code
_entity_poly.pdbx_strand_id
1 'polypeptide(L)'
;MTLATWFLMRVMQDLEKRKVRHPVCLYLDEMQLILGRANSRAAQRFERWITGIGKYGVAVHVAYQGFSQLSEPLQDVLENNATHKFFSGRLGDKDAKIAQKIIGSTEVEVEDVRHTKGYGGHGSYSVGTRTVLRPRRSIDEIKKLPRSRWHLQTATDGNLLDPMVVEALPVPEPASANPPAPNEPVGSRPGGAAR
;
A
#
# COMPACT_ATOMS: atom_id res chain seq x y z
N MET A 1 -22.66 0.62 -17.37
CA MET A 1 -21.36 -0.06 -17.55
C MET A 1 -20.45 0.89 -18.31
N THR A 2 -19.29 1.25 -17.76
CA THR A 2 -18.36 2.17 -18.43
C THR A 2 -17.39 1.39 -19.33
N LEU A 3 -16.73 2.09 -20.26
CA LEU A 3 -15.68 1.50 -21.11
C LEU A 3 -14.54 0.93 -20.26
N ALA A 4 -14.14 1.63 -19.19
CA ALA A 4 -13.13 1.16 -18.25
C ALA A 4 -13.55 -0.14 -17.54
N THR A 5 -14.80 -0.22 -17.08
CA THR A 5 -15.34 -1.47 -16.50
C THR A 5 -15.32 -2.60 -17.51
N TRP A 6 -15.75 -2.36 -18.75
CA TRP A 6 -15.73 -3.38 -19.80
C TRP A 6 -14.31 -3.87 -20.10
N PHE A 7 -13.36 -2.95 -20.24
CA PHE A 7 -11.96 -3.27 -20.50
C PHE A 7 -11.36 -4.12 -19.37
N LEU A 8 -11.57 -3.73 -18.11
CA LEU A 8 -11.14 -4.52 -16.96
C LEU A 8 -11.72 -5.93 -17.00
N MET A 9 -13.02 -6.06 -17.27
CA MET A 9 -13.70 -7.35 -17.34
C MET A 9 -13.18 -8.24 -18.46
N ARG A 10 -12.66 -7.65 -19.56
CA ARG A 10 -12.00 -8.38 -20.62
C ARG A 10 -10.61 -8.84 -20.20
N VAL A 11 -9.79 -7.94 -19.63
CA VAL A 11 -8.45 -8.26 -19.11
C VAL A 11 -8.51 -9.38 -18.08
N MET A 12 -9.49 -9.35 -17.17
CA MET A 12 -9.71 -10.41 -16.18
C MET A 12 -9.89 -11.79 -16.83
N GLN A 13 -10.71 -11.88 -17.88
CA GLN A 13 -10.96 -13.12 -18.61
C GLN A 13 -9.73 -13.62 -19.35
N ASP A 14 -8.96 -12.71 -19.94
CA ASP A 14 -7.75 -13.07 -20.69
C ASP A 14 -6.64 -13.56 -19.73
N LEU A 15 -6.54 -12.96 -18.54
CA LEU A 15 -5.60 -13.40 -17.49
C LEU A 15 -5.98 -14.76 -16.88
N GLU A 16 -7.27 -15.06 -16.71
CA GLU A 16 -7.74 -16.38 -16.21
C GLU A 16 -7.40 -17.54 -17.16
N LYS A 17 -7.29 -17.27 -18.47
CA LYS A 17 -7.03 -18.29 -19.50
C LYS A 17 -5.54 -18.56 -19.71
N ARG A 18 -4.66 -17.79 -19.08
CA ARG A 18 -3.22 -17.93 -19.34
C ARG A 18 -2.65 -19.21 -18.73
N LYS A 19 -1.65 -19.76 -19.40
CA LYS A 19 -0.71 -20.70 -18.76
C LYS A 19 0.41 -19.89 -18.09
N VAL A 20 0.75 -20.24 -16.86
CA VAL A 20 1.78 -19.52 -16.08
C VAL A 20 3.14 -19.70 -16.75
N ARG A 21 3.66 -18.64 -17.38
CA ARG A 21 5.02 -18.61 -17.97
C ARG A 21 5.90 -17.53 -17.33
N HIS A 22 5.34 -16.36 -17.06
CA HIS A 22 6.03 -15.22 -16.44
C HIS A 22 5.08 -14.48 -15.48
N PRO A 23 5.54 -13.85 -14.39
CA PRO A 23 4.65 -13.05 -13.56
C PRO A 23 4.10 -11.85 -14.35
N VAL A 24 2.86 -11.45 -14.07
CA VAL A 24 2.20 -10.26 -14.64
C VAL A 24 1.80 -9.33 -13.52
N CYS A 25 2.17 -8.05 -13.62
CA CYS A 25 1.68 -7.00 -12.72
C CYS A 25 0.58 -6.20 -13.42
N LEU A 26 -0.61 -6.17 -12.84
CA LEU A 26 -1.73 -5.34 -13.29
C LEU A 26 -1.88 -4.13 -12.36
N TYR A 27 -1.72 -2.93 -12.91
CA TYR A 27 -1.90 -1.68 -12.18
C TYR A 27 -3.26 -1.06 -12.52
N LEU A 28 -4.07 -0.87 -11.49
CA LEU A 28 -5.41 -0.27 -11.58
C LEU A 28 -5.41 1.03 -10.78
N ASP A 29 -5.37 2.15 -11.50
CA ASP A 29 -5.48 3.47 -10.90
C ASP A 29 -6.95 3.93 -10.83
N GLU A 30 -7.25 4.76 -9.84
CA GLU A 30 -8.59 5.32 -9.60
C GLU A 30 -9.70 4.25 -9.62
N MET A 31 -9.52 3.16 -8.87
CA MET A 31 -10.39 1.99 -8.88
C MET A 31 -11.86 2.30 -8.58
N GLN A 32 -12.14 3.34 -7.80
CA GLN A 32 -13.49 3.81 -7.53
C GLN A 32 -14.22 4.32 -8.79
N LEU A 33 -13.50 4.78 -9.82
CA LEU A 33 -14.08 5.16 -11.10
C LEU A 33 -14.41 3.93 -11.96
N ILE A 34 -13.59 2.88 -11.86
CA ILE A 34 -13.74 1.65 -12.63
C ILE A 34 -14.83 0.76 -12.02
N LEU A 35 -14.78 0.51 -10.72
CA LEU A 35 -15.60 -0.46 -9.99
C LEU A 35 -16.31 0.12 -8.75
N GLY A 36 -16.45 1.44 -8.63
CA GLY A 36 -17.19 2.06 -7.52
C GLY A 36 -18.67 1.68 -7.48
N ARG A 37 -19.42 2.37 -6.61
CA ARG A 37 -20.81 2.01 -6.26
C ARG A 37 -21.76 1.84 -7.45
N ALA A 38 -21.55 2.58 -8.55
CA ALA A 38 -22.36 2.50 -9.76
C ALA A 38 -22.18 1.19 -10.56
N ASN A 39 -21.15 0.39 -10.27
CA ASN A 39 -20.81 -0.84 -11.00
C ASN A 39 -20.80 -2.07 -10.08
N SER A 40 -21.74 -2.17 -9.13
CA SER A 40 -21.78 -3.21 -8.07
C SER A 40 -21.61 -4.65 -8.58
N ARG A 41 -22.22 -5.03 -9.71
CA ARG A 41 -22.08 -6.37 -10.31
C ARG A 41 -20.65 -6.64 -10.80
N ALA A 42 -19.98 -5.62 -11.36
CA ALA A 42 -18.59 -5.75 -11.79
C ALA A 42 -17.65 -5.80 -10.58
N ALA A 43 -17.95 -5.03 -9.52
CA ALA A 43 -17.24 -5.09 -8.25
C ALA A 43 -17.29 -6.51 -7.62
N GLN A 44 -18.47 -7.13 -7.55
CA GLN A 44 -18.62 -8.51 -7.06
C GLN A 44 -17.89 -9.56 -7.93
N ARG A 45 -17.79 -9.32 -9.24
CA ARG A 45 -17.01 -10.19 -10.11
C ARG A 45 -15.51 -10.00 -9.88
N PHE A 46 -15.07 -8.76 -9.73
CA PHE A 46 -13.67 -8.45 -9.42
C PHE A 46 -13.23 -9.02 -8.07
N GLU A 47 -14.07 -8.92 -7.05
CA GLU A 47 -13.88 -9.56 -5.74
C GLU A 47 -13.57 -11.05 -5.87
N ARG A 48 -14.41 -11.81 -6.58
CA ARG A 48 -14.21 -13.25 -6.75
C ARG A 48 -12.97 -13.58 -7.58
N TRP A 49 -12.61 -12.67 -8.48
CA TRP A 49 -11.46 -12.84 -9.35
C TRP A 49 -10.14 -12.57 -8.62
N ILE A 50 -10.03 -11.47 -7.88
CA ILE A 50 -8.78 -11.05 -7.24
C ILE A 50 -8.32 -12.02 -6.16
N THR A 51 -9.24 -12.69 -5.46
CA THR A 51 -8.92 -13.74 -4.47
C THR A 51 -8.27 -14.97 -5.11
N GLY A 52 -8.57 -15.25 -6.38
CA GLY A 52 -8.09 -16.43 -7.09
C GLY A 52 -6.98 -16.18 -8.11
N ILE A 53 -6.76 -14.94 -8.54
CA ILE A 53 -5.90 -14.65 -9.69
C ILE A 53 -4.41 -14.90 -9.43
N GLY A 54 -3.98 -14.86 -8.17
CA GLY A 54 -2.58 -15.10 -7.77
C GLY A 54 -2.04 -16.45 -8.27
N LYS A 55 -2.87 -17.50 -8.34
CA LYS A 55 -2.49 -18.83 -8.85
C LYS A 55 -2.07 -18.82 -10.33
N TYR A 56 -2.42 -17.77 -11.07
CA TYR A 56 -2.02 -17.57 -12.46
C TYR A 56 -0.76 -16.69 -12.60
N GLY A 57 -0.06 -16.42 -11.49
CA GLY A 57 1.13 -15.57 -11.45
C GLY A 57 0.81 -14.11 -11.75
N VAL A 58 -0.34 -13.61 -11.29
CA VAL A 58 -0.75 -12.22 -11.46
C VAL A 58 -0.71 -11.50 -10.12
N ALA A 59 0.05 -10.41 -10.06
CA ALA A 59 0.03 -9.46 -8.97
C ALA A 59 -0.84 -8.26 -9.36
N VAL A 60 -1.81 -7.90 -8.52
CA VAL A 60 -2.74 -6.79 -8.79
C VAL A 60 -2.43 -5.64 -7.83
N HIS A 61 -2.13 -4.48 -8.38
CA HIS A 61 -1.93 -3.23 -7.66
C HIS A 61 -3.16 -2.35 -7.87
N VAL A 62 -3.78 -1.93 -6.77
CA VAL A 62 -5.01 -1.13 -6.80
C VAL A 62 -4.76 0.18 -6.06
N ALA A 63 -4.96 1.30 -6.75
CA ALA A 63 -4.92 2.64 -6.19
C ALA A 63 -6.33 3.26 -6.20
N TYR A 64 -6.64 3.99 -5.14
CA TYR A 64 -7.92 4.69 -4.94
C TYR A 64 -7.75 5.82 -3.93
N GLN A 65 -8.62 6.83 -4.01
CA GLN A 65 -8.49 8.05 -3.19
C GLN A 65 -9.04 7.93 -1.76
N GLY A 66 -10.02 7.05 -1.53
CA GLY A 66 -10.60 6.85 -0.20
C GLY A 66 -11.41 5.57 -0.08
N PHE A 67 -11.30 4.89 1.07
CA PHE A 67 -12.04 3.66 1.37
C PHE A 67 -13.55 3.87 1.25
N SER A 68 -14.03 5.01 1.73
CA SER A 68 -15.44 5.40 1.71
C SER A 68 -16.08 5.47 0.31
N GLN A 69 -15.27 5.59 -0.74
CA GLN A 69 -15.72 5.65 -2.14
C GLN A 69 -15.91 4.27 -2.77
N LEU A 70 -15.31 3.23 -2.18
CA LEU A 70 -15.45 1.86 -2.64
C LEU A 70 -16.79 1.27 -2.22
N SER A 71 -17.26 0.26 -2.96
CA SER A 71 -18.38 -0.58 -2.53
C SER A 71 -17.94 -1.47 -1.36
N GLU A 72 -18.88 -1.84 -0.50
CA GLU A 72 -18.62 -2.71 0.66
C GLU A 72 -17.86 -4.00 0.28
N PRO A 73 -18.21 -4.73 -0.80
CA PRO A 73 -17.45 -5.92 -1.17
C PRO A 73 -15.99 -5.64 -1.56
N LEU A 74 -15.71 -4.48 -2.17
CA LEU A 74 -14.33 -4.10 -2.47
C LEU A 74 -13.56 -3.70 -1.22
N GLN A 75 -14.23 -3.10 -0.23
CA GLN A 75 -13.59 -2.78 1.06
C GLN A 75 -13.15 -4.07 1.75
N ASP A 76 -14.05 -5.05 1.86
CA ASP A 76 -13.76 -6.33 2.52
C ASP A 76 -12.61 -7.08 1.84
N VAL A 77 -12.62 -7.12 0.51
CA VAL A 77 -11.59 -7.84 -0.24
C VAL A 77 -10.24 -7.17 -0.12
N LEU A 78 -10.17 -5.85 -0.25
CA LEU A 78 -8.91 -5.12 -0.16
C LEU A 78 -8.39 -5.07 1.28
N GLU A 79 -9.26 -5.06 2.29
CA GLU A 79 -8.88 -5.18 3.71
C GLU A 79 -8.22 -6.54 3.98
N ASN A 80 -8.79 -7.63 3.45
CA ASN A 80 -8.38 -8.98 3.86
C ASN A 80 -7.38 -9.67 2.92
N ASN A 81 -7.38 -9.36 1.62
CA ASN A 81 -6.59 -10.13 0.63
C ASN A 81 -5.31 -9.42 0.18
N ALA A 82 -5.17 -8.11 0.42
CA ALA A 82 -3.96 -7.40 0.04
C ALA A 82 -2.83 -7.66 1.06
N THR A 83 -1.76 -8.32 0.61
CA THR A 83 -0.55 -8.56 1.42
C THR A 83 0.15 -7.26 1.82
N HIS A 84 0.18 -6.29 0.92
CA HIS A 84 0.80 -4.99 1.13
C HIS A 84 -0.25 -3.89 0.97
N LYS A 85 -0.29 -2.96 1.93
CA LYS A 85 -1.21 -1.84 1.95
C LYS A 85 -0.44 -0.56 2.23
N PHE A 86 -0.68 0.44 1.39
CA PHE A 86 -0.03 1.74 1.49
C PHE A 86 -1.07 2.80 1.81
N PHE A 87 -0.87 3.55 2.88
CA PHE A 87 -1.72 4.66 3.28
C PHE A 87 -0.95 5.96 3.16
N SER A 88 -1.42 6.84 2.27
CA SER A 88 -0.92 8.20 2.18
C SER A 88 -1.52 9.08 3.29
N GLY A 89 -0.92 10.24 3.53
CA GLY A 89 -1.49 11.26 4.42
C GLY A 89 -2.73 11.95 3.82
N ARG A 90 -3.26 12.93 4.54
CA ARG A 90 -4.40 13.78 4.13
C ARG A 90 -5.73 13.02 3.94
N LEU A 91 -5.87 11.84 4.55
CA LEU A 91 -7.12 11.11 4.60
C LEU A 91 -8.19 11.90 5.40
N GLY A 92 -9.45 11.80 4.96
CA GLY A 92 -10.58 12.26 5.76
C GLY A 92 -10.75 11.42 7.02
N ASP A 93 -11.43 11.94 8.05
CA ASP A 93 -11.53 11.27 9.37
C ASP A 93 -12.08 9.84 9.29
N LYS A 94 -13.04 9.60 8.40
CA LYS A 94 -13.60 8.27 8.18
C LYS A 94 -12.56 7.30 7.62
N ASP A 95 -11.84 7.70 6.57
CA ASP A 95 -10.83 6.86 5.92
C ASP A 95 -9.59 6.68 6.82
N ALA A 96 -9.24 7.69 7.62
CA ALA A 96 -8.16 7.60 8.60
C ALA A 96 -8.46 6.59 9.72
N LYS A 97 -9.72 6.51 10.19
CA LYS A 97 -10.15 5.47 11.15
C LYS A 97 -10.08 4.06 10.54
N ILE A 98 -10.46 3.91 9.28
CA ILE A 98 -10.35 2.63 8.57
C ILE A 98 -8.87 2.24 8.42
N ALA A 99 -8.02 3.18 7.98
CA ALA A 99 -6.58 2.95 7.90
C ALA A 99 -5.96 2.55 9.25
N GLN A 100 -6.35 3.22 10.35
CA GLN A 100 -5.92 2.87 11.70
C GLN A 100 -6.31 1.43 12.07
N LYS A 101 -7.55 1.03 11.80
CA LYS A 101 -8.03 -0.34 12.05
C LYS A 101 -7.20 -1.37 11.28
N ILE A 102 -6.88 -1.09 10.02
CA ILE A 102 -6.13 -2.00 9.14
C ILE A 102 -4.65 -2.10 9.55
N ILE A 103 -4.04 -0.98 9.97
CA ILE A 103 -2.68 -0.98 10.54
C ILE A 103 -2.64 -1.80 11.85
N GLY A 104 -3.74 -1.80 12.59
CA GLY A 104 -3.95 -2.63 13.75
C GLY A 104 -3.49 -2.01 15.07
N SER A 105 -3.53 -2.84 16.10
CA SER A 105 -3.21 -2.48 17.48
C SER A 105 -2.04 -3.30 17.99
N THR A 106 -1.42 -2.82 19.07
CA THR A 106 -0.42 -3.56 19.83
C THR A 106 -0.79 -3.52 21.30
N GLU A 107 -0.43 -4.57 22.02
CA GLU A 107 -0.56 -4.63 23.46
C GLU A 107 0.57 -3.84 24.11
N VAL A 108 0.22 -2.94 25.01
CA VAL A 108 1.17 -2.11 25.75
C VAL A 108 0.89 -2.26 27.23
N GLU A 109 1.91 -2.58 28.01
CA GLU A 109 1.83 -2.51 29.46
C GLU A 109 1.81 -1.06 29.91
N VAL A 110 0.81 -0.71 30.73
CA VAL A 110 0.63 0.62 31.27
C VAL A 110 0.60 0.51 32.79
N GLU A 111 1.35 1.37 33.46
CA GLU A 111 1.32 1.53 34.91
C GLU A 111 0.00 2.22 35.32
N ASP A 112 -0.77 1.56 36.18
CA ASP A 112 -1.95 2.10 36.86
C ASP A 112 -1.52 2.60 38.24
N VAL A 113 -1.41 3.92 38.38
CA VAL A 113 -1.04 4.57 39.63
C VAL A 113 -2.31 5.00 40.36
N ARG A 114 -2.57 4.41 41.52
CA ARG A 114 -3.72 4.78 42.37
C ARG A 114 -3.26 5.56 43.59
N HIS A 115 -3.85 6.74 43.77
CA HIS A 115 -3.71 7.53 44.98
C HIS A 115 -4.99 7.48 45.79
N THR A 116 -4.95 6.83 46.94
CA THR A 116 -6.02 6.90 47.93
C THR A 116 -5.72 8.00 48.94
N LYS A 117 -6.51 9.09 48.90
CA LYS A 117 -6.49 10.11 49.97
C LYS A 117 -7.28 9.57 51.16
N GLY A 118 -6.58 9.18 52.23
CA GLY A 118 -7.22 8.90 53.52
C GLY A 118 -7.70 10.22 54.15
N TYR A 119 -8.94 10.26 54.63
CA TYR A 119 -9.41 11.34 55.51
C TYR A 119 -8.66 11.18 56.86
N GLY A 120 -7.60 11.97 57.06
CA GLY A 120 -6.91 12.10 58.36
C GLY A 120 -5.58 11.35 58.55
N GLY A 121 -4.99 10.69 57.55
CA GLY A 121 -3.72 9.97 57.71
C GLY A 121 -3.02 9.64 56.39
N HIS A 122 -1.69 9.40 56.46
CA HIS A 122 -0.78 9.17 55.33
C HIS A 122 -1.42 8.37 54.18
N GLY A 123 -1.49 8.99 53.00
CA GLY A 123 -2.02 8.34 51.80
C GLY A 123 -1.20 7.12 51.42
N SER A 124 -1.87 6.04 51.05
CA SER A 124 -1.23 4.85 50.48
C SER A 124 -1.03 5.03 48.98
N TYR A 125 0.12 4.54 48.49
CA TYR A 125 0.50 4.53 47.08
C TYR A 125 0.51 3.08 46.59
N SER A 126 -0.17 2.82 45.47
CA SER A 126 -0.16 1.51 44.83
C SER A 126 0.08 1.66 43.34
N VAL A 127 1.05 0.90 42.81
CA VAL A 127 1.37 0.78 41.38
C VAL A 127 0.99 -0.62 40.95
N GLY A 128 0.00 -0.72 40.06
CA GLY A 128 -0.27 -1.94 39.31
C GLY A 128 0.19 -1.79 37.87
N THR A 129 0.45 -2.90 37.18
CA THR A 129 0.58 -2.91 35.73
C THR A 129 -0.67 -3.52 35.11
N ARG A 130 -1.09 -3.02 33.95
CA ARG A 130 -2.15 -3.63 33.15
C ARG A 130 -1.81 -3.56 31.67
N THR A 131 -2.17 -4.60 30.93
CA THR A 131 -2.05 -4.62 29.47
C THR A 131 -3.22 -3.90 28.84
N VAL A 132 -2.95 -2.98 27.92
CA VAL A 132 -3.96 -2.24 27.16
C VAL A 132 -3.65 -2.32 25.67
N LEU A 133 -4.67 -2.62 24.85
CA LEU A 133 -4.56 -2.53 23.40
C LEU A 133 -4.54 -1.06 22.98
N ARG A 134 -3.46 -0.62 22.31
CA ARG A 134 -3.33 0.71 21.71
C ARG A 134 -3.17 0.59 20.20
N PRO A 135 -3.73 1.53 19.42
CA PRO A 135 -3.49 1.55 17.98
C PRO A 135 -2.00 1.76 17.71
N ARG A 136 -1.43 1.04 16.73
CA ARG A 136 -0.01 1.18 16.37
C ARG A 136 0.31 2.55 15.77
N ARG A 137 -0.69 3.23 15.20
CA ARG A 137 -0.63 4.62 14.75
C ARG A 137 -1.89 5.35 15.18
N SER A 138 -1.73 6.56 15.71
CA SER A 138 -2.85 7.47 15.97
C SER A 138 -3.45 7.97 14.67
N ILE A 139 -4.72 8.42 14.72
CA ILE A 139 -5.40 9.04 13.57
C ILE A 139 -4.62 10.26 13.09
N ASP A 140 -4.05 11.03 14.01
CA ASP A 140 -3.25 12.22 13.69
C ASP A 140 -1.97 11.86 12.95
N GLU A 141 -1.24 10.82 13.35
CA GLU A 141 -0.04 10.35 12.64
C GLU A 141 -0.35 9.86 11.22
N ILE A 142 -1.53 9.27 11.02
CA ILE A 142 -1.99 8.85 9.68
C ILE A 142 -2.31 10.08 8.83
N LYS A 143 -3.10 11.02 9.36
CA LYS A 143 -3.56 12.20 8.61
C LYS A 143 -2.44 13.18 8.29
N LYS A 144 -1.53 13.41 9.23
CA LYS A 144 -0.46 14.42 9.14
C LYS A 144 0.79 13.90 8.42
N LEU A 145 0.74 12.69 7.84
CA LEU A 145 1.87 12.15 7.10
C LEU A 145 2.23 13.09 5.92
N PRO A 146 3.51 13.47 5.76
CA PRO A 146 3.95 14.33 4.67
C PRO A 146 3.62 13.76 3.29
N ARG A 147 3.62 14.64 2.27
CA ARG A 147 3.65 14.20 0.87
C ARG A 147 4.87 13.31 0.62
N SER A 148 4.77 12.45 -0.39
CA SER A 148 5.77 11.44 -0.77
C SER A 148 6.15 10.43 0.31
N ARG A 149 5.34 10.31 1.38
CA ARG A 149 5.46 9.27 2.40
C ARG A 149 4.18 8.46 2.50
N TRP A 150 4.34 7.18 2.83
CA TRP A 150 3.24 6.25 3.05
C TRP A 150 3.48 5.41 4.30
N HIS A 151 2.43 5.15 5.06
CA HIS A 151 2.43 4.03 6.00
C HIS A 151 2.29 2.75 5.20
N LEU A 152 3.28 1.87 5.29
CA LEU A 152 3.24 0.52 4.74
C LEU A 152 2.83 -0.45 5.85
N GLN A 153 1.65 -1.05 5.69
CA GLN A 153 1.25 -2.23 6.43
C GLN A 153 1.46 -3.47 5.55
N THR A 154 2.17 -4.44 6.10
CA THR A 154 2.43 -5.71 5.41
C THR A 154 2.12 -6.89 6.31
N ALA A 155 1.80 -8.02 5.69
CA ALA A 155 1.64 -9.29 6.37
C ALA A 155 2.61 -10.33 5.79
N THR A 156 3.18 -11.16 6.66
CA THR A 156 4.01 -12.31 6.30
C THR A 156 3.52 -13.50 7.11
N ASP A 157 3.22 -14.61 6.43
CA ASP A 157 2.71 -15.85 7.03
C ASP A 157 1.50 -15.65 7.96
N GLY A 158 0.61 -14.73 7.57
CA GLY A 158 -0.60 -14.39 8.34
C GLY A 158 -0.37 -13.44 9.51
N ASN A 159 0.87 -13.04 9.80
CA ASN A 159 1.21 -12.12 10.88
C ASN A 159 1.42 -10.69 10.36
N LEU A 160 0.80 -9.71 11.03
CA LEU A 160 1.00 -8.29 10.73
C LEU A 160 2.37 -7.82 11.25
N LEU A 161 3.26 -7.45 10.33
CA LEU A 161 4.53 -6.82 10.68
C LEU A 161 4.30 -5.40 11.19
N ASP A 162 5.30 -4.86 11.89
CA ASP A 162 5.23 -3.48 12.38
C ASP A 162 5.12 -2.48 11.22
N PRO A 163 4.21 -1.51 11.32
CA PRO A 163 3.97 -0.54 10.26
C PRO A 163 5.17 0.40 10.11
N MET A 164 5.72 0.44 8.90
CA MET A 164 6.85 1.30 8.55
C MET A 164 6.39 2.50 7.72
N VAL A 165 7.13 3.61 7.81
CA VAL A 165 6.94 4.74 6.90
C VAL A 165 7.94 4.60 5.76
N VAL A 166 7.42 4.52 4.54
CA VAL A 166 8.24 4.47 3.31
C VAL A 166 8.17 5.80 2.58
N GLU A 167 9.25 6.16 1.89
CA GLU A 167 9.37 7.38 1.11
C GLU A 167 9.58 7.04 -0.36
N ALA A 168 8.91 7.78 -1.25
CA ALA A 168 9.10 7.59 -2.69
C ALA A 168 10.41 8.23 -3.05
N LEU A 169 11.32 7.40 -3.54
CA LEU A 169 12.52 7.90 -4.16
C LEU A 169 12.11 8.62 -5.47
N PRO A 170 12.79 9.73 -5.80
CA PRO A 170 12.65 10.31 -7.13
C PRO A 170 12.93 9.22 -8.17
N VAL A 171 12.09 9.16 -9.20
CA VAL A 171 12.30 8.24 -10.32
C VAL A 171 13.68 8.56 -10.89
N PRO A 172 14.62 7.60 -10.94
CA PRO A 172 15.92 7.86 -11.54
C PRO A 172 15.70 8.34 -12.96
N GLU A 173 16.39 9.42 -13.34
CA GLU A 173 16.33 9.91 -14.72
C GLU A 173 16.65 8.73 -15.64
N PRO A 174 15.85 8.50 -16.70
CA PRO A 174 16.17 7.46 -17.65
C PRO A 174 17.59 7.72 -18.15
N ALA A 175 18.47 6.74 -18.00
CA ALA A 175 19.85 6.84 -18.47
C ALA A 175 19.81 7.40 -19.88
N SER A 176 20.44 8.56 -20.10
CA SER A 176 20.30 9.27 -21.37
C SER A 176 20.60 8.29 -22.50
N ALA A 177 19.66 8.10 -23.41
CA ALA A 177 19.78 7.18 -24.54
C ALA A 177 20.78 7.69 -25.60
N ASN A 178 21.75 8.50 -25.19
CA ASN A 178 22.90 8.85 -26.01
C ASN A 178 23.95 7.77 -25.78
N PRO A 179 24.09 6.78 -26.68
CA PRO A 179 25.31 6.00 -26.72
C PRO A 179 26.49 6.97 -26.80
N PRO A 180 27.63 6.67 -26.15
CA PRO A 180 28.83 7.47 -26.35
C PRO A 180 29.09 7.58 -27.84
N ALA A 181 29.29 8.81 -28.33
CA ALA A 181 29.62 9.07 -29.72
C ALA A 181 30.78 8.13 -30.11
N PRO A 182 30.70 7.42 -31.25
CA PRO A 182 31.80 6.58 -31.68
C PRO A 182 33.05 7.44 -31.76
N ASN A 183 34.07 7.08 -30.98
CA ASN A 183 35.36 7.76 -31.01
C ASN A 183 35.78 7.96 -32.46
N GLU A 184 36.01 9.23 -32.84
CA GLU A 184 36.55 9.55 -34.16
C GLU A 184 37.80 8.69 -34.41
N PRO A 185 37.95 8.10 -35.60
CA PRO A 185 39.14 7.33 -35.90
C PRO A 185 40.35 8.24 -35.75
N VAL A 186 41.27 7.82 -34.88
CA VAL A 186 42.60 8.43 -34.70
C VAL A 186 43.19 8.63 -36.10
N GLY A 187 43.32 9.90 -36.49
CA GLY A 187 43.81 10.28 -37.80
C GLY A 187 45.09 9.52 -38.15
N SER A 188 45.05 8.87 -39.31
CA SER A 188 46.22 8.28 -39.95
C SER A 188 47.33 9.34 -40.02
N ARG A 189 48.42 9.11 -39.29
CA ARG A 189 49.65 9.89 -39.44
C ARG A 189 50.09 9.85 -40.91
N PRO A 190 50.34 10.99 -41.56
CA PRO A 190 50.90 10.99 -42.90
C PRO A 190 52.34 10.45 -42.84
N GLY A 191 52.65 9.59 -43.81
CA GLY A 191 53.95 8.94 -43.95
C GLY A 191 55.09 9.95 -44.04
N GLY A 192 56.05 9.82 -43.13
CA GLY A 192 57.37 10.40 -43.26
C GLY A 192 58.21 9.51 -44.16
N ALA A 193 58.44 9.96 -45.38
CA ALA A 193 59.49 9.45 -46.24
C ALA A 193 60.87 9.74 -45.60
N ALA A 194 61.71 8.73 -45.51
CA ALA A 194 63.15 8.88 -45.33
C ALA A 194 63.85 8.00 -46.36
N ARG A 195 64.95 8.56 -46.87
CA ARG A 195 65.69 8.20 -48.09
C ARG A 195 66.46 6.91 -47.97
#